data_AF-A0A8C6SH36-F1
#
_entry.id   AF-A0A8C6SH36-F1
#
_cell.length_a   1.000
_cell.length_b   1.000
_cell.length_c   1.000
_cell.angle_alpha   90.00
_cell.angle_beta   90.00
_cell.angle_gamma   90.00
#
_symmetry.space_group_name_H-M   'P 1'
#
loop_
_entity.id
_entity.type
_entity.pdbx_description
1 polymer ?
#
loop_
_entity_poly.entity_id
_entity_poly.type
_entity_poly.pdbx_seq_one_letter_code
_entity_poly.pdbx_strand_id
1 'polypeptide(L)'
;MYGTLESPNFPEPYPRQLELVWELSVPQGFRIRLDFSHFHLEPSYLCEYDRVTVRHSDSELLGLFCGSESTDTESVPGNAIIKSSSNSLRVNFSSDFSDEDKYSGFRAHYTAEDIDECSEQSDEELVCDHFCHNFLGGFYCSCRHGYQLHHDNRTCSVHCSGAVYRERSGALRSPDFPGPYPKSSYCRFQIQVQPGFKVRLEFGPHFDVEDHPDAACPYDYVKVGPFLSTDDCLNVFQVVSGSAELGLFCGSKSPGLIETNSSSVTVEFHSDDSGENLGWSLNYTTSGLSPGPTLTQQYSFTDHALFTCAPGGDHVQITCLSDGSWSSSAPSCQGEDTHTEESVLKSSVTDFLSRSLLQSYASVWIFSVHLNTGVTRVTAVMTNI
;
A
#
# COMPACT_ATOMS: atom_id res chain seq x y z
N MET A 1 -25.19 -10.91 34.88
CA MET A 1 -25.21 -11.28 33.44
C MET A 1 -26.52 -11.98 33.04
N TYR A 2 -27.49 -12.16 33.92
CA TYR A 2 -28.80 -12.69 33.56
C TYR A 2 -29.83 -12.22 34.59
N GLY A 3 -31.10 -12.34 34.25
CA GLY A 3 -32.20 -12.02 35.16
C GLY A 3 -33.54 -12.48 34.60
N THR A 4 -34.57 -12.22 35.39
CA THR A 4 -35.97 -12.55 35.05
C THR A 4 -36.82 -11.31 35.24
N LEU A 5 -37.73 -11.07 34.31
CA LEU A 5 -38.73 -10.01 34.34
C LEU A 5 -40.10 -10.65 34.41
N GLU A 6 -40.93 -10.18 35.33
CA GLU A 6 -42.28 -10.70 35.54
C GLU A 6 -43.25 -9.53 35.62
N SER A 7 -44.45 -9.71 35.06
CA SER A 7 -45.57 -8.83 35.37
C SER A 7 -45.88 -8.91 36.86
N PRO A 8 -46.40 -7.84 37.51
CA PRO A 8 -46.72 -7.90 38.93
C PRO A 8 -47.69 -9.02 39.25
N ASN A 9 -47.48 -9.65 40.40
CA ASN A 9 -48.24 -10.80 40.90
C ASN A 9 -48.10 -12.12 40.13
N PHE A 10 -47.28 -12.17 39.06
CA PHE A 10 -47.08 -13.41 38.30
C PHE A 10 -46.82 -14.62 39.23
N PRO A 11 -47.53 -15.75 39.06
CA PRO A 11 -48.40 -16.12 37.94
C PRO A 11 -49.87 -15.66 38.04
N GLU A 12 -50.24 -14.94 39.09
CA GLU A 12 -51.59 -14.37 39.26
C GLU A 12 -51.82 -13.17 38.33
N PRO A 13 -53.09 -12.76 38.11
CA PRO A 13 -53.40 -11.64 37.23
C PRO A 13 -52.70 -10.32 37.60
N TYR A 14 -52.27 -9.58 36.57
CA TYR A 14 -51.61 -8.30 36.77
C TYR A 14 -52.61 -7.18 37.08
N PRO A 15 -52.23 -6.16 37.89
CA PRO A 15 -53.06 -4.99 38.14
C PRO A 15 -53.29 -4.11 36.89
N ARG A 16 -54.43 -3.41 36.88
CA ARG A 16 -54.75 -2.35 35.90
C ARG A 16 -53.95 -1.07 36.12
N GLN A 17 -53.87 -0.23 35.09
CA GLN A 17 -53.27 1.11 35.09
C GLN A 17 -51.81 1.11 35.55
N LEU A 18 -51.05 0.12 35.10
CA LEU A 18 -49.62 0.00 35.38
C LEU A 18 -48.79 0.54 34.22
N GLU A 19 -47.66 1.12 34.58
CA GLU A 19 -46.57 1.41 33.66
C GLU A 19 -45.27 0.96 34.34
N LEU A 20 -44.63 -0.06 33.80
CA LEU A 20 -43.38 -0.62 34.33
C LEU A 20 -42.31 -0.59 33.27
N VAL A 21 -41.21 0.06 33.59
CA VAL A 21 -40.05 0.18 32.71
C VAL A 21 -38.86 -0.50 33.35
N TRP A 22 -38.28 -1.45 32.64
CA TRP A 22 -36.98 -2.04 32.96
C TRP A 22 -35.94 -1.55 31.97
N GLU A 23 -34.89 -0.90 32.50
CA GLU A 23 -33.70 -0.53 31.75
C GLU A 23 -32.62 -1.57 32.03
N LEU A 24 -32.44 -2.49 31.10
CA LEU A 24 -31.43 -3.53 31.18
C LEU A 24 -30.13 -3.03 30.58
N SER A 25 -29.04 -3.16 31.31
CA SER A 25 -27.69 -2.86 30.83
C SER A 25 -26.72 -3.98 31.17
N VAL A 26 -25.83 -4.27 30.23
CA VAL A 26 -24.71 -5.22 30.37
C VAL A 26 -23.40 -4.50 30.06
N PRO A 27 -22.24 -5.08 30.41
CA PRO A 27 -20.94 -4.50 30.04
C PRO A 27 -20.81 -4.28 28.53
N GLN A 28 -19.94 -3.35 28.12
CA GLN A 28 -19.60 -3.18 26.71
C GLN A 28 -18.99 -4.46 26.13
N GLY A 29 -19.19 -4.69 24.83
CA GLY A 29 -18.84 -5.95 24.15
C GLY A 29 -19.86 -7.08 24.35
N PHE A 30 -20.92 -6.85 25.14
CA PHE A 30 -22.04 -7.79 25.27
C PHE A 30 -23.32 -7.17 24.72
N ARG A 31 -24.23 -8.03 24.28
CA ARG A 31 -25.63 -7.71 24.00
C ARG A 31 -26.58 -8.47 24.92
N ILE A 32 -27.83 -8.05 24.94
CA ILE A 32 -28.89 -8.64 25.76
C ILE A 32 -29.72 -9.54 24.86
N ARG A 33 -29.78 -10.80 25.24
CA ARG A 33 -30.67 -11.82 24.70
C ARG A 33 -31.87 -11.95 25.63
N LEU A 34 -33.08 -11.69 25.13
CA LEU A 34 -34.35 -11.75 25.85
C LEU A 34 -35.27 -12.79 25.21
N ASP A 35 -35.87 -13.65 26.02
CA ASP A 35 -36.90 -14.61 25.61
C ASP A 35 -38.03 -14.69 26.63
N PHE A 36 -39.22 -15.06 26.17
CA PHE A 36 -40.42 -15.15 27.01
C PHE A 36 -40.74 -16.61 27.29
N SER A 37 -40.75 -16.99 28.58
CA SER A 37 -41.19 -18.32 29.01
C SER A 37 -42.71 -18.44 29.13
N HIS A 38 -43.39 -17.31 29.32
CA HIS A 38 -44.84 -17.21 29.42
C HIS A 38 -45.28 -15.82 28.94
N PHE A 39 -46.39 -15.77 28.19
CA PHE A 39 -46.98 -14.53 27.72
C PHE A 39 -48.50 -14.67 27.56
N HIS A 40 -49.26 -13.88 28.30
CA HIS A 40 -50.72 -13.86 28.26
C HIS A 40 -51.23 -12.49 28.71
N LEU A 41 -51.51 -11.61 27.74
CA LEU A 41 -52.00 -10.25 27.95
C LEU A 41 -53.36 -10.05 27.26
N GLU A 42 -54.06 -8.97 27.60
CA GLU A 42 -55.26 -8.55 26.87
C GLU A 42 -54.96 -8.31 25.37
N PRO A 43 -55.71 -8.94 24.44
CA PRO A 43 -55.58 -8.65 23.01
C PRO A 43 -56.32 -7.36 22.66
N SER A 44 -55.72 -6.54 21.80
CA SER A 44 -56.35 -5.34 21.25
C SER A 44 -55.76 -5.02 19.88
N TYR A 45 -56.52 -4.32 19.04
CA TYR A 45 -56.06 -3.96 17.69
C TYR A 45 -54.73 -3.19 17.77
N LEU A 46 -53.67 -3.76 17.18
CA LEU A 46 -52.31 -3.22 17.24
C LEU A 46 -51.77 -2.98 18.67
N CYS A 47 -52.25 -3.75 19.65
CA CYS A 47 -51.81 -3.68 21.05
C CYS A 47 -51.98 -2.26 21.65
N GLU A 48 -53.14 -1.64 21.45
CA GLU A 48 -53.47 -0.30 21.96
C GLU A 48 -53.72 -0.28 23.48
N TYR A 49 -54.30 -1.36 24.03
CA TYR A 49 -54.59 -1.50 25.46
C TYR A 49 -53.34 -2.01 26.19
N ASP A 50 -53.36 -3.27 26.64
CA ASP A 50 -52.23 -3.87 27.34
C ASP A 50 -51.13 -4.30 26.37
N ARG A 51 -49.89 -3.97 26.71
CA ARG A 51 -48.75 -4.27 25.83
C ARG A 51 -47.43 -4.41 26.56
N VAL A 52 -46.54 -5.20 25.97
CA VAL A 52 -45.11 -5.18 26.23
C VAL A 52 -44.40 -4.63 25.01
N THR A 53 -43.64 -3.55 25.19
CA THR A 53 -42.75 -3.02 24.16
C THR A 53 -41.31 -3.31 24.53
N VAL A 54 -40.54 -3.78 23.56
CA VAL A 54 -39.12 -4.04 23.69
C VAL A 54 -38.40 -3.12 22.71
N ARG A 55 -37.52 -2.26 23.25
CA ARG A 55 -36.80 -1.25 22.48
C ARG A 55 -35.30 -1.36 22.69
N HIS A 56 -34.55 -1.10 21.63
CA HIS A 56 -33.13 -0.79 21.75
C HIS A 56 -33.01 0.64 22.29
N SER A 57 -32.66 0.76 23.57
CA SER A 57 -32.71 2.05 24.27
C SER A 57 -34.05 2.78 24.02
N ASP A 58 -34.03 4.03 23.55
CA ASP A 58 -35.22 4.84 23.26
C ASP A 58 -35.51 5.01 21.76
N SER A 59 -34.76 4.33 20.88
CA SER A 59 -34.83 4.56 19.42
C SER A 59 -35.62 3.47 18.69
N GLU A 60 -35.08 2.26 18.62
CA GLU A 60 -35.58 1.21 17.73
C GLU A 60 -36.58 0.29 18.47
N LEU A 61 -37.76 0.10 17.88
CA LEU A 61 -38.76 -0.86 18.39
C LEU A 61 -38.45 -2.26 17.87
N LEU A 62 -37.95 -3.12 18.75
CA LEU A 62 -37.62 -4.52 18.44
C LEU A 62 -38.85 -5.42 18.54
N GLY A 63 -39.86 -5.03 19.32
CA GLY A 63 -41.11 -5.77 19.44
C GLY A 63 -42.20 -5.02 20.16
N LEU A 64 -43.44 -5.22 19.72
CA LEU A 64 -44.68 -4.79 20.37
C LEU A 64 -45.57 -6.03 20.49
N PHE A 65 -45.91 -6.39 21.73
CA PHE A 65 -46.57 -7.65 22.00
C PHE A 65 -47.81 -7.50 22.90
N CYS A 66 -48.87 -8.25 22.58
CA CYS A 66 -50.10 -8.37 23.36
C CYS A 66 -50.86 -9.65 22.98
N GLY A 67 -51.93 -9.99 23.71
CA GLY A 67 -52.72 -11.19 23.46
C GLY A 67 -52.13 -12.50 24.01
N SER A 68 -52.69 -13.62 23.57
CA SER A 68 -52.26 -14.99 23.90
C SER A 68 -51.79 -15.79 22.67
N GLU A 69 -52.27 -15.44 21.48
CA GLU A 69 -51.92 -16.07 20.20
C GLU A 69 -51.73 -14.97 19.16
N SER A 70 -50.81 -15.15 18.20
CA SER A 70 -50.57 -14.16 17.15
C SER A 70 -51.70 -14.17 16.11
N THR A 71 -52.15 -12.99 15.69
CA THR A 71 -53.19 -12.77 14.67
C THR A 71 -52.66 -11.83 13.57
N ASP A 72 -53.53 -11.31 12.71
CA ASP A 72 -53.19 -10.27 11.74
C ASP A 72 -52.96 -8.88 12.39
N THR A 73 -53.49 -8.65 13.60
CA THR A 73 -53.42 -7.36 14.30
C THR A 73 -52.69 -7.43 15.65
N GLU A 74 -52.46 -8.62 16.20
CA GLU A 74 -51.73 -8.87 17.45
C GLU A 74 -50.50 -9.76 17.22
N SER A 75 -49.46 -9.53 18.02
CA SER A 75 -48.24 -10.33 18.00
C SER A 75 -47.90 -10.79 19.41
N VAL A 76 -47.60 -12.08 19.59
CA VAL A 76 -46.99 -12.61 20.82
C VAL A 76 -45.54 -13.01 20.55
N PRO A 77 -44.65 -12.92 21.55
CA PRO A 77 -43.24 -13.24 21.36
C PRO A 77 -42.98 -14.73 21.06
N GLY A 78 -43.83 -15.64 21.55
CA GLY A 78 -43.65 -17.08 21.35
C GLY A 78 -42.26 -17.56 21.75
N ASN A 79 -41.60 -18.33 20.87
CA ASN A 79 -40.21 -18.78 21.05
C ASN A 79 -39.18 -17.84 20.41
N ALA A 80 -39.58 -16.62 20.01
CA ALA A 80 -38.67 -15.67 19.40
C ALA A 80 -37.63 -15.20 20.43
N ILE A 81 -36.37 -15.14 19.97
CA ILE A 81 -35.26 -14.62 20.75
C ILE A 81 -35.03 -13.19 20.28
N ILE A 82 -35.23 -12.23 21.17
CA ILE A 82 -34.98 -10.82 20.89
C ILE A 82 -33.56 -10.51 21.33
N LYS A 83 -32.76 -9.96 20.42
CA LYS A 83 -31.38 -9.55 20.69
C LYS A 83 -31.26 -8.05 20.55
N SER A 84 -30.65 -7.38 21.52
CA SER A 84 -30.27 -5.98 21.35
C SER A 84 -29.07 -5.85 20.40
N SER A 85 -29.00 -4.75 19.66
CA SER A 85 -27.84 -4.40 18.82
C SER A 85 -26.68 -3.76 19.61
N SER A 86 -26.90 -3.39 20.88
CA SER A 86 -25.86 -2.91 21.80
C SER A 86 -26.02 -3.49 23.20
N ASN A 87 -25.30 -2.95 24.18
CA ASN A 87 -25.30 -3.38 25.58
C ASN A 87 -26.49 -2.87 26.42
N SER A 88 -27.55 -2.35 25.79
CA SER A 88 -28.74 -1.80 26.47
C SER A 88 -30.03 -2.26 25.81
N LEU A 89 -31.06 -2.51 26.64
CA LEU A 89 -32.41 -2.91 26.21
C LEU A 89 -33.45 -2.35 27.17
N ARG A 90 -34.48 -1.70 26.63
CA ARG A 90 -35.60 -1.15 27.40
C ARG A 90 -36.84 -2.03 27.19
N VAL A 91 -37.39 -2.55 28.28
CA VAL A 91 -38.66 -3.30 28.27
C VAL A 91 -39.70 -2.47 29.00
N ASN A 92 -40.84 -2.21 28.37
CA ASN A 92 -41.92 -1.46 28.98
C ASN A 92 -43.23 -2.26 28.91
N PHE A 93 -43.83 -2.51 30.07
CA PHE A 93 -45.15 -3.10 30.22
C PHE A 93 -46.16 -2.04 30.66
N SER A 94 -47.24 -1.92 29.90
CA SER A 94 -48.33 -0.98 30.15
C SER A 94 -49.64 -1.75 30.24
N SER A 95 -50.47 -1.45 31.25
CA SER A 95 -51.85 -1.94 31.34
C SER A 95 -52.85 -0.80 31.40
N ASP A 96 -53.99 -0.97 30.75
CA ASP A 96 -55.05 0.03 30.66
C ASP A 96 -55.97 0.00 31.89
N PHE A 97 -57.18 0.59 31.82
CA PHE A 97 -58.11 0.63 32.96
C PHE A 97 -59.02 -0.61 33.06
N SER A 98 -58.91 -1.55 32.13
CA SER A 98 -59.82 -2.66 31.89
C SER A 98 -59.28 -4.01 32.46
N ASP A 99 -60.11 -5.06 32.39
CA ASP A 99 -59.84 -6.47 32.75
C ASP A 99 -59.01 -6.79 34.03
N GLU A 100 -59.67 -6.97 35.18
CA GLU A 100 -58.98 -7.11 36.47
C GLU A 100 -58.45 -8.52 36.85
N ASP A 101 -58.94 -9.62 36.25
CA ASP A 101 -58.65 -10.98 36.78
C ASP A 101 -58.39 -12.08 35.72
N LYS A 102 -58.25 -11.75 34.43
CA LYS A 102 -58.23 -12.78 33.35
C LYS A 102 -56.84 -13.16 32.85
N TYR A 103 -55.88 -12.25 32.90
CA TYR A 103 -54.60 -12.39 32.22
C TYR A 103 -53.47 -12.54 33.21
N SER A 104 -52.79 -13.68 33.17
CA SER A 104 -51.67 -14.02 34.06
C SER A 104 -50.39 -13.25 33.75
N GLY A 105 -50.36 -12.45 32.68
CA GLY A 105 -49.23 -11.59 32.33
C GLY A 105 -48.08 -12.36 31.69
N PHE A 106 -46.84 -11.98 32.01
CA PHE A 106 -45.67 -12.51 31.35
C PHE A 106 -44.53 -12.84 32.31
N ARG A 107 -43.68 -13.76 31.87
CA ARG A 107 -42.37 -14.03 32.48
C ARG A 107 -41.32 -14.16 31.39
N ALA A 108 -40.36 -13.25 31.40
CA ALA A 108 -39.25 -13.20 30.46
C ALA A 108 -37.91 -13.43 31.17
N HIS A 109 -36.96 -14.03 30.47
CA HIS A 109 -35.60 -14.23 30.93
C HIS A 109 -34.67 -13.48 30.01
N TYR A 110 -33.67 -12.81 30.59
CA TYR A 110 -32.62 -12.17 29.83
C TYR A 110 -31.25 -12.67 30.24
N THR A 111 -30.33 -12.71 29.29
CA THR A 111 -28.93 -13.08 29.47
C THR A 111 -28.03 -12.14 28.68
N ALA A 112 -26.83 -11.91 29.19
CA ALA A 112 -25.77 -11.25 28.45
C ALA A 112 -25.12 -12.28 27.51
N GLU A 113 -25.07 -11.95 26.23
CA GLU A 113 -24.41 -12.72 25.18
C GLU A 113 -23.22 -11.90 24.67
N ASP A 114 -22.06 -12.53 24.57
CA ASP A 114 -20.87 -11.94 23.96
C ASP A 114 -21.15 -11.59 22.49
N ILE A 115 -20.70 -10.41 22.05
CA ILE A 115 -20.74 -10.06 20.64
C ILE A 115 -19.49 -10.64 20.01
N ASP A 116 -19.63 -11.47 18.99
CA ASP A 116 -18.48 -11.98 18.25
C ASP A 116 -18.18 -11.03 17.08
N GLU A 117 -17.35 -10.02 17.32
CA GLU A 117 -17.01 -9.02 16.30
C GLU A 117 -16.25 -9.60 15.11
N CYS A 118 -15.71 -10.81 15.22
CA CYS A 118 -15.03 -11.50 14.13
C CYS A 118 -16.00 -12.24 13.20
N SER A 119 -17.15 -12.67 13.72
CA SER A 119 -18.18 -13.42 12.97
C SER A 119 -19.32 -12.52 12.49
N GLU A 120 -19.64 -11.46 13.22
CA GLU A 120 -20.66 -10.48 12.82
C GLU A 120 -20.08 -9.50 11.81
N GLN A 121 -19.98 -9.95 10.55
CA GLN A 121 -19.58 -9.09 9.43
C GLN A 121 -20.69 -8.08 9.16
N SER A 122 -20.49 -6.81 9.52
CA SER A 122 -21.20 -5.72 8.86
C SER A 122 -20.65 -5.61 7.44
N ASP A 123 -21.52 -5.62 6.43
CA ASP A 123 -21.19 -5.76 5.01
C ASP A 123 -20.21 -4.72 4.41
N GLU A 124 -19.67 -3.76 5.17
CA GLU A 124 -18.89 -2.64 4.62
C GLU A 124 -17.55 -2.31 5.31
N GLU A 125 -17.13 -2.99 6.37
CA GLU A 125 -15.79 -2.73 6.95
C GLU A 125 -15.24 -3.94 7.72
N LEU A 126 -14.10 -4.47 7.26
CA LEU A 126 -13.39 -5.51 8.00
C LEU A 126 -12.87 -4.92 9.31
N VAL A 127 -13.30 -5.51 10.42
CA VAL A 127 -12.93 -5.07 11.78
C VAL A 127 -11.42 -5.15 12.04
N CYS A 128 -10.75 -6.13 11.43
CA CYS A 128 -9.30 -6.34 11.49
C CYS A 128 -8.74 -6.56 10.09
N ASP A 129 -7.55 -6.03 9.82
CA ASP A 129 -6.90 -6.14 8.50
C ASP A 129 -6.40 -7.56 8.18
N HIS A 130 -5.90 -8.29 9.18
CA HIS A 130 -5.37 -9.64 8.99
C HIS A 130 -6.10 -10.71 9.81
N PHE A 131 -5.88 -10.75 11.12
CA PHE A 131 -6.47 -11.77 11.98
C PHE A 131 -7.26 -11.11 13.10
N CYS A 132 -8.52 -11.49 13.22
CA CYS A 132 -9.40 -11.09 14.31
C CYS A 132 -9.43 -12.17 15.39
N HIS A 133 -9.36 -11.75 16.65
CA HIS A 133 -9.43 -12.63 17.82
C HIS A 133 -10.53 -12.14 18.75
N ASN A 134 -11.64 -12.88 18.82
CA ASN A 134 -12.71 -12.61 19.76
C ASN A 134 -12.37 -13.13 21.16
N PHE A 135 -12.79 -12.42 22.19
CA PHE A 135 -12.79 -12.84 23.58
C PHE A 135 -14.01 -12.27 24.32
N LEU A 136 -14.29 -12.78 25.52
CA LEU A 136 -15.47 -12.32 26.25
C LEU A 136 -15.40 -10.82 26.56
N GLY A 137 -16.29 -10.04 25.95
CA GLY A 137 -16.41 -8.59 26.11
C GLY A 137 -15.59 -7.76 25.12
N GLY A 138 -15.04 -8.35 24.06
CA GLY A 138 -14.45 -7.62 22.95
C GLY A 138 -13.49 -8.43 22.09
N PHE A 139 -12.72 -7.76 21.25
CA PHE A 139 -11.81 -8.40 20.32
C PHE A 139 -10.47 -7.66 20.23
N TYR A 140 -9.48 -8.30 19.61
CA TYR A 140 -8.25 -7.63 19.20
C TYR A 140 -7.75 -8.15 17.86
N CYS A 141 -7.01 -7.31 17.14
CA CYS A 141 -6.42 -7.65 15.87
C CYS A 141 -4.96 -8.09 16.02
N SER A 142 -4.49 -8.91 15.09
CA SER A 142 -3.06 -9.26 14.98
C SER A 142 -2.66 -9.44 13.52
N CYS A 143 -1.35 -9.41 13.26
CA CYS A 143 -0.81 -9.36 11.90
C CYS A 143 -0.06 -10.63 11.50
N ARG A 144 0.05 -10.84 10.18
CA ARG A 144 0.91 -11.87 9.57
C ARG A 144 2.38 -11.63 9.91
N HIS A 145 3.20 -12.67 9.77
CA HIS A 145 4.65 -12.54 9.97
C HIS A 145 5.25 -11.52 9.00
N GLY A 146 6.10 -10.62 9.50
CA GLY A 146 6.69 -9.51 8.73
C GLY A 146 5.92 -8.19 8.82
N TYR A 147 4.71 -8.22 9.39
CA TYR A 147 3.86 -7.04 9.62
C TYR A 147 3.83 -6.67 11.10
N GLN A 148 3.46 -5.42 11.39
CA GLN A 148 3.29 -4.88 12.73
C GLN A 148 1.91 -4.26 12.86
N LEU A 149 1.25 -4.53 13.99
CA LEU A 149 -0.04 -3.90 14.30
C LEU A 149 0.18 -2.39 14.45
N HIS A 150 -0.59 -1.62 13.69
CA HIS A 150 -0.53 -0.17 13.72
C HIS A 150 -1.17 0.39 15.01
N HIS A 151 -1.01 1.69 15.25
CA HIS A 151 -1.46 2.36 16.48
C HIS A 151 -2.98 2.44 16.61
N ASP A 152 -3.71 2.27 15.51
CA ASP A 152 -5.17 2.14 15.48
C ASP A 152 -5.66 0.79 16.04
N ASN A 153 -4.75 -0.14 16.35
CA ASN A 153 -5.02 -1.51 16.78
C ASN A 153 -5.84 -2.35 15.78
N ARG A 154 -5.87 -1.97 14.50
CA ARG A 154 -6.64 -2.63 13.44
C ARG A 154 -5.83 -2.94 12.21
N THR A 155 -5.12 -1.95 11.66
CA THR A 155 -4.37 -2.09 10.41
C THR A 155 -3.00 -2.71 10.64
N CYS A 156 -2.48 -3.40 9.63
CA CYS A 156 -1.18 -4.04 9.69
C CYS A 156 -0.18 -3.33 8.77
N SER A 157 0.75 -2.61 9.38
CA SER A 157 1.79 -1.86 8.67
C SER A 157 3.08 -2.67 8.48
N VAL A 158 3.92 -2.25 7.55
CA VAL A 158 5.24 -2.86 7.29
C VAL A 158 6.37 -1.85 7.45
N HIS A 159 7.51 -2.33 7.94
CA HIS A 159 8.75 -1.53 7.93
C HIS A 159 9.51 -1.72 6.62
N CYS A 160 9.22 -0.85 5.65
CA CYS A 160 9.77 -0.89 4.29
C CYS A 160 10.78 0.24 4.01
N SER A 161 11.18 1.00 5.03
CA SER A 161 12.10 2.12 4.92
C SER A 161 13.53 1.72 5.30
N GLY A 162 14.54 2.40 4.74
CA GLY A 162 15.94 2.27 5.15
C GLY A 162 16.86 1.53 4.16
N ALA A 163 16.32 0.96 3.09
CA ALA A 163 17.12 0.39 2.02
C ALA A 163 17.77 1.47 1.15
N VAL A 164 19.08 1.35 0.93
CA VAL A 164 19.86 2.22 0.04
C VAL A 164 20.39 1.42 -1.14
N TYR A 165 19.96 1.79 -2.35
CA TYR A 165 20.28 1.13 -3.61
C TYR A 165 21.44 1.84 -4.29
N ARG A 166 22.58 1.16 -4.44
CA ARG A 166 23.82 1.73 -5.01
C ARG A 166 24.17 1.20 -6.41
N GLU A 167 23.50 0.15 -6.84
CA GLU A 167 23.71 -0.48 -8.15
C GLU A 167 23.27 0.43 -9.30
N ARG A 168 23.86 0.29 -10.50
CA ARG A 168 23.54 1.08 -11.70
C ARG A 168 22.15 0.78 -12.28
N SER A 169 21.58 -0.36 -11.91
CA SER A 169 20.21 -0.71 -12.25
C SER A 169 19.60 -1.56 -11.14
N GLY A 170 18.28 -1.54 -11.05
CA GLY A 170 17.54 -2.32 -10.08
C GLY A 170 16.04 -2.17 -10.25
N ALA A 171 15.28 -2.83 -9.38
CA ALA A 171 13.83 -2.80 -9.38
C ALA A 171 13.32 -2.44 -7.98
N LEU A 172 12.32 -1.55 -7.93
CA LEU A 172 11.57 -1.19 -6.72
C LEU A 172 10.10 -1.54 -6.92
N ARG A 173 9.44 -1.95 -5.84
CA ARG A 173 8.04 -2.38 -5.85
C ARG A 173 7.38 -1.94 -4.55
N SER A 174 6.07 -1.71 -4.58
CA SER A 174 5.29 -1.67 -3.34
C SER A 174 5.43 -3.02 -2.61
N PRO A 175 5.30 -3.03 -1.27
CA PRO A 175 5.30 -4.29 -0.53
C PRO A 175 4.17 -5.22 -1.04
N ASP A 176 4.44 -6.52 -1.07
CA ASP A 176 3.55 -7.59 -1.56
C ASP A 176 3.10 -7.52 -3.03
N PHE A 177 3.59 -6.56 -3.82
CA PHE A 177 3.32 -6.48 -5.26
C PHE A 177 3.60 -7.83 -5.97
N PRO A 178 2.67 -8.34 -6.81
CA PRO A 178 1.49 -7.68 -7.38
C PRO A 178 0.19 -7.82 -6.58
N GLY A 179 0.26 -8.23 -5.30
CA GLY A 179 -0.89 -8.22 -4.40
C GLY A 179 -1.15 -6.85 -3.79
N PRO A 180 -2.26 -6.70 -3.03
CA PRO A 180 -2.59 -5.46 -2.33
C PRO A 180 -1.46 -4.99 -1.43
N TYR A 181 -1.15 -3.69 -1.46
CA TYR A 181 -0.13 -3.16 -0.57
C TYR A 181 -0.65 -3.00 0.87
N PRO A 182 0.25 -3.05 1.87
CA PRO A 182 -0.12 -2.86 3.28
C PRO A 182 -0.68 -1.47 3.56
N LYS A 183 -1.74 -1.41 4.36
CA LYS A 183 -2.31 -0.16 4.90
C LYS A 183 -1.37 0.49 5.91
N SER A 184 -1.59 1.77 6.16
CA SER A 184 -0.92 2.59 7.19
C SER A 184 0.60 2.47 7.15
N SER A 185 1.17 2.43 5.95
CA SER A 185 2.58 2.14 5.73
C SER A 185 3.28 3.31 5.05
N TYR A 186 4.52 3.57 5.47
CA TYR A 186 5.37 4.61 4.91
C TYR A 186 6.71 4.03 4.48
N CYS A 187 6.89 3.90 3.16
CA CYS A 187 8.08 3.33 2.54
C CYS A 187 8.94 4.43 1.93
N ARG A 188 10.23 4.45 2.29
CA ARG A 188 11.23 5.36 1.73
C ARG A 188 12.38 4.57 1.12
N PHE A 189 12.43 4.56 -0.21
CA PHE A 189 13.48 3.93 -1.00
C PHE A 189 14.50 4.97 -1.43
N GLN A 190 15.78 4.73 -1.17
CA GLN A 190 16.85 5.67 -1.52
C GLN A 190 17.78 5.08 -2.58
N ILE A 191 17.82 5.68 -3.76
CA ILE A 191 18.80 5.35 -4.80
C ILE A 191 19.96 6.33 -4.66
N GLN A 192 21.18 5.81 -4.46
CA GLN A 192 22.41 6.57 -4.29
C GLN A 192 23.51 5.95 -5.15
N VAL A 193 23.60 6.39 -6.41
CA VAL A 193 24.65 5.97 -7.34
C VAL A 193 25.83 6.93 -7.31
N GLN A 194 26.93 6.56 -7.96
CA GLN A 194 28.13 7.38 -7.97
C GLN A 194 27.86 8.79 -8.58
N PRO A 195 28.52 9.85 -8.08
CA PRO A 195 28.41 11.19 -8.65
C PRO A 195 28.80 11.20 -10.13
N GLY A 196 28.00 11.85 -10.99
CA GLY A 196 28.20 11.89 -12.44
C GLY A 196 27.22 11.02 -13.23
N PHE A 197 26.56 10.06 -12.58
CA PHE A 197 25.41 9.35 -13.15
C PHE A 197 24.10 10.11 -12.93
N LYS A 198 23.17 9.92 -13.86
CA LYS A 198 21.79 10.39 -13.77
C LYS A 198 20.85 9.21 -13.68
N VAL A 199 19.99 9.18 -12.67
CA VAL A 199 19.02 8.09 -12.48
C VAL A 199 17.81 8.30 -13.40
N ARG A 200 17.40 7.23 -14.09
CA ARG A 200 16.18 7.13 -14.89
C ARG A 200 15.28 6.09 -14.24
N LEU A 201 14.02 6.44 -14.02
CA LEU A 201 12.99 5.55 -13.46
C LEU A 201 11.98 5.20 -14.55
N GLU A 202 11.65 3.93 -14.68
CA GLU A 202 10.65 3.43 -15.62
C GLU A 202 9.58 2.66 -14.82
N PHE A 203 8.43 3.29 -14.61
CA PHE A 203 7.30 2.65 -13.97
C PHE A 203 6.68 1.60 -14.89
N GLY A 204 6.35 0.45 -14.32
CA GLY A 204 5.67 -0.63 -15.02
C GLY A 204 4.27 -0.22 -15.49
N PRO A 205 3.68 -0.99 -16.42
CA PRO A 205 2.33 -0.72 -16.93
C PRO A 205 1.23 -1.00 -15.89
N HIS A 206 1.52 -1.84 -14.90
CA HIS A 206 0.63 -2.11 -13.77
C HIS A 206 0.90 -1.09 -12.66
N PHE A 207 -0.04 -0.15 -12.52
CA PHE A 207 0.00 0.91 -11.52
C PHE A 207 -1.43 1.08 -11.02
N ASP A 208 -1.62 0.84 -9.73
CA ASP A 208 -2.92 0.89 -9.06
C ASP A 208 -2.69 1.38 -7.64
N VAL A 209 -2.90 2.67 -7.41
CA VAL A 209 -2.73 3.34 -6.13
C VAL A 209 -3.99 4.16 -5.88
N GLU A 210 -4.53 4.14 -4.67
CA GLU A 210 -5.82 4.77 -4.38
C GLU A 210 -5.85 6.27 -4.72
N ASP A 211 -6.89 6.71 -5.43
CA ASP A 211 -7.08 8.09 -5.87
C ASP A 211 -8.47 8.65 -5.51
N HIS A 212 -8.66 9.94 -5.78
CA HIS A 212 -9.95 10.60 -5.60
C HIS A 212 -10.22 11.51 -6.80
N PRO A 213 -11.46 11.59 -7.32
CA PRO A 213 -11.77 12.41 -8.49
C PRO A 213 -11.57 13.92 -8.26
N ASP A 214 -11.83 14.39 -7.04
CA ASP A 214 -11.85 15.83 -6.72
C ASP A 214 -10.56 16.37 -6.09
N ALA A 215 -9.61 15.49 -5.75
CA ALA A 215 -8.37 15.87 -5.07
C ALA A 215 -7.19 15.04 -5.58
N ALA A 216 -6.04 15.67 -5.75
CA ALA A 216 -4.84 14.98 -6.20
C ALA A 216 -4.28 14.11 -5.08
N CYS A 217 -4.48 12.79 -5.18
CA CYS A 217 -3.91 11.75 -4.31
C CYS A 217 -4.07 12.01 -2.80
N PRO A 218 -5.30 12.18 -2.29
CA PRO A 218 -5.53 12.49 -0.88
C PRO A 218 -5.32 11.30 0.06
N TYR A 219 -5.45 10.08 -0.44
CA TYR A 219 -5.32 8.82 0.30
C TYR A 219 -3.89 8.31 0.20
N ASP A 220 -3.57 7.74 -0.97
CA ASP A 220 -2.32 7.07 -1.22
C ASP A 220 -1.53 7.76 -2.32
N TYR A 221 -0.21 7.69 -2.23
CA TYR A 221 0.64 8.31 -3.25
C TYR A 221 2.03 7.69 -3.32
N VAL A 222 2.57 7.70 -4.54
CA VAL A 222 4.00 7.59 -4.80
C VAL A 222 4.54 8.97 -5.07
N LYS A 223 5.58 9.37 -4.36
CA LYS A 223 6.29 10.63 -4.57
C LYS A 223 7.73 10.33 -4.96
N VAL A 224 8.17 10.92 -6.07
CA VAL A 224 9.57 10.89 -6.48
C VAL A 224 10.17 12.25 -6.14
N GLY A 225 11.36 12.30 -5.55
CA GLY A 225 11.99 13.58 -5.20
C GLY A 225 13.51 13.50 -5.11
N PRO A 226 14.21 14.66 -5.06
CA PRO A 226 15.63 14.67 -4.72
C PRO A 226 15.83 14.14 -3.29
N PHE A 227 17.01 13.57 -3.03
CA PHE A 227 17.37 13.16 -1.67
C PHE A 227 17.53 14.41 -0.78
N LEU A 228 16.54 14.66 0.09
CA LEU A 228 16.61 15.68 1.13
C LEU A 228 16.98 14.99 2.45
N SER A 229 18.14 15.35 3.00
CA SER A 229 18.47 15.10 4.41
C SER A 229 17.53 15.92 5.28
N THR A 230 17.10 15.36 6.41
CA THR A 230 16.08 15.90 7.33
C THR A 230 16.39 17.27 7.96
N ASP A 231 17.52 17.90 7.64
CA ASP A 231 17.94 19.22 8.13
C ASP A 231 17.73 20.38 7.14
N ASP A 232 17.28 20.13 5.90
CA ASP A 232 17.21 21.19 4.87
C ASP A 232 15.75 21.50 4.45
N CYS A 233 15.07 22.33 5.25
CA CYS A 233 13.73 22.86 4.94
C CYS A 233 13.75 24.03 3.94
N LEU A 234 14.80 24.21 3.13
CA LEU A 234 14.97 25.46 2.38
C LEU A 234 15.73 25.31 1.06
N ASN A 235 15.34 24.38 0.17
CA ASN A 235 15.72 24.44 -1.25
C ASN A 235 14.67 23.77 -2.16
N VAL A 236 13.54 24.45 -2.38
CA VAL A 236 12.65 24.17 -3.52
C VAL A 236 13.37 24.64 -4.77
N PHE A 237 13.97 23.71 -5.51
CA PHE A 237 14.67 24.00 -6.76
C PHE A 237 13.73 24.67 -7.78
N GLN A 238 14.19 25.81 -8.30
CA GLN A 238 13.56 26.53 -9.41
C GLN A 238 13.86 25.85 -10.75
N VAL A 239 12.85 25.86 -11.61
CA VAL A 239 12.67 25.07 -12.83
C VAL A 239 13.19 25.80 -14.08
N VAL A 240 13.79 25.04 -15.00
CA VAL A 240 13.89 25.40 -16.43
C VAL A 240 12.81 24.67 -17.20
N SER A 241 11.97 25.47 -17.87
CA SER A 241 10.82 25.20 -18.74
C SER A 241 10.65 23.79 -19.33
N GLY A 242 9.56 23.11 -18.91
CA GLY A 242 8.95 21.95 -19.58
C GLY A 242 8.72 20.75 -18.66
N SER A 243 7.60 20.71 -17.93
CA SER A 243 7.10 19.63 -17.03
C SER A 243 7.90 19.34 -15.75
N ALA A 244 8.05 20.34 -14.89
CA ALA A 244 8.59 20.15 -13.54
C ALA A 244 7.49 20.14 -12.47
N GLU A 245 6.94 18.95 -12.24
CA GLU A 245 6.59 18.46 -10.90
C GLU A 245 7.22 17.06 -10.79
N LEU A 246 8.15 16.89 -9.86
CA LEU A 246 8.53 15.56 -9.36
C LEU A 246 7.34 15.13 -8.48
N GLY A 247 6.37 14.50 -9.14
CA GLY A 247 4.96 14.51 -8.74
C GLY A 247 4.55 13.55 -7.62
N LEU A 248 3.34 13.78 -7.12
CA LEU A 248 2.53 12.78 -6.42
C LEU A 248 1.78 11.96 -7.48
N PHE A 249 1.89 10.65 -7.40
CA PHE A 249 1.31 9.71 -8.36
C PHE A 249 0.34 8.77 -7.65
N CYS A 250 -0.87 8.70 -8.17
CA CYS A 250 -1.94 7.80 -7.75
C CYS A 250 -2.83 7.46 -8.96
N GLY A 251 -3.83 6.62 -8.74
CA GLY A 251 -4.79 6.14 -9.71
C GLY A 251 -4.31 4.90 -10.48
N SER A 252 -4.96 4.65 -11.61
CA SER A 252 -4.68 3.47 -12.46
C SER A 252 -3.70 3.73 -13.60
N LYS A 253 -3.25 4.98 -13.77
CA LYS A 253 -2.38 5.39 -14.88
C LYS A 253 -0.93 5.50 -14.43
N SER A 254 -0.10 4.61 -14.96
CA SER A 254 1.35 4.64 -14.72
C SER A 254 1.99 5.99 -15.11
N PRO A 255 2.88 6.55 -14.28
CA PRO A 255 3.68 7.74 -14.62
C PRO A 255 4.61 7.54 -15.82
N GLY A 256 4.95 6.29 -16.16
CA GLY A 256 5.87 5.97 -17.25
C GLY A 256 7.33 6.31 -16.93
N LEU A 257 8.06 6.83 -17.92
CA LEU A 257 9.48 7.15 -17.82
C LEU A 257 9.69 8.52 -17.15
N ILE A 258 10.51 8.55 -16.09
CA ILE A 258 10.96 9.75 -15.40
C ILE A 258 12.49 9.84 -15.49
N GLU A 259 13.00 10.85 -16.19
CA GLU A 259 14.43 11.14 -16.24
C GLU A 259 14.81 12.15 -15.17
N THR A 260 15.71 11.78 -14.26
CA THR A 260 16.24 12.70 -13.25
C THR A 260 17.59 13.26 -13.69
N ASN A 261 17.96 14.43 -13.18
CA ASN A 261 19.31 15.01 -13.37
C ASN A 261 20.23 14.77 -12.16
N SER A 262 19.90 13.80 -11.29
CA SER A 262 20.61 13.54 -10.04
C SER A 262 21.20 12.13 -10.00
N SER A 263 22.31 11.99 -9.28
CA SER A 263 22.89 10.69 -8.88
C SER A 263 22.22 10.12 -7.63
N SER A 264 21.35 10.88 -6.97
CA SER A 264 20.56 10.42 -5.83
C SER A 264 19.09 10.82 -5.93
N VAL A 265 18.21 9.84 -5.75
CA VAL A 265 16.76 9.96 -5.88
C VAL A 265 16.10 9.23 -4.71
N THR A 266 15.06 9.84 -4.15
CA THR A 266 14.19 9.19 -3.15
C THR A 266 12.84 8.90 -3.78
N VAL A 267 12.34 7.68 -3.57
CA VAL A 267 10.96 7.29 -3.86
C VAL A 267 10.26 7.04 -2.54
N GLU A 268 9.21 7.80 -2.27
CA GLU A 268 8.38 7.70 -1.07
C GLU A 268 7.03 7.11 -1.48
N PHE A 269 6.52 6.18 -0.69
CA PHE A 269 5.19 5.61 -0.87
C PHE A 269 4.44 5.65 0.47
N HIS A 270 3.26 6.23 0.44
CA HIS A 270 2.36 6.38 1.57
C HIS A 270 1.06 5.66 1.26
N SER A 271 0.59 4.85 2.21
CA SER A 271 -0.73 4.24 2.22
C SER A 271 -1.52 4.61 3.48
N ASP A 272 -2.81 4.88 3.32
CA ASP A 272 -3.74 5.17 4.41
C ASP A 272 -4.31 3.89 5.06
N ASP A 273 -5.34 4.02 5.90
CA ASP A 273 -5.92 2.92 6.67
C ASP A 273 -6.96 2.08 5.89
N SER A 274 -7.08 2.27 4.58
CA SER A 274 -8.09 1.64 3.74
C SER A 274 -7.53 1.19 2.37
N GLY A 275 -8.42 0.75 1.47
CA GLY A 275 -8.03 0.31 0.13
C GLY A 275 -7.53 -1.14 0.03
N GLU A 276 -7.64 -1.70 -1.18
CA GLU A 276 -7.13 -3.04 -1.56
C GLU A 276 -6.38 -2.98 -2.90
N ASN A 277 -5.85 -1.79 -3.24
CA ASN A 277 -5.17 -1.53 -4.50
C ASN A 277 -3.85 -2.31 -4.61
N LEU A 278 -3.50 -2.71 -5.83
CA LEU A 278 -2.42 -3.67 -6.10
C LEU A 278 -1.01 -3.05 -6.11
N GLY A 279 -0.92 -1.72 -6.11
CA GLY A 279 0.32 -0.96 -5.98
C GLY A 279 1.06 -0.76 -7.29
N TRP A 280 2.39 -0.76 -7.20
CA TRP A 280 3.26 -0.30 -8.28
C TRP A 280 4.58 -1.05 -8.32
N SER A 281 5.20 -1.03 -9.49
CA SER A 281 6.58 -1.46 -9.68
C SER A 281 7.30 -0.51 -10.63
N LEU A 282 8.60 -0.33 -10.43
CA LEU A 282 9.45 0.41 -11.33
C LEU A 282 10.82 -0.24 -11.44
N ASN A 283 11.46 -0.07 -12.59
CA ASN A 283 12.88 -0.35 -12.76
C ASN A 283 13.63 0.98 -12.83
N TYR A 284 14.84 1.01 -12.32
CA TYR A 284 15.71 2.16 -12.47
C TYR A 284 17.00 1.78 -13.21
N THR A 285 17.52 2.72 -13.98
CA THR A 285 18.80 2.61 -14.68
C THR A 285 19.56 3.93 -14.56
N THR A 286 20.87 3.90 -14.73
CA THR A 286 21.69 5.12 -14.76
C THR A 286 22.13 5.46 -16.18
N SER A 287 22.09 6.75 -16.53
CA SER A 287 22.69 7.30 -17.75
C SER A 287 23.81 8.29 -17.43
N GLY A 288 24.94 8.17 -18.12
CA GLY A 288 26.03 9.16 -18.13
C GLY A 288 26.14 9.80 -19.52
N LEU A 289 26.69 11.01 -19.61
CA LEU A 289 26.90 11.68 -20.89
C LEU A 289 27.92 10.91 -21.74
N SER A 290 27.51 10.54 -22.96
CA SER A 290 28.39 9.98 -24.00
C SER A 290 29.12 11.13 -24.69
N PRO A 291 30.46 11.06 -24.86
CA PRO A 291 31.13 11.80 -25.92
C PRO A 291 30.62 11.30 -27.27
N GLY A 292 30.22 12.19 -28.17
CA GLY A 292 30.14 11.91 -29.61
C GLY A 292 31.32 12.55 -30.35
N PRO A 293 31.64 12.13 -31.60
CA PRO A 293 30.77 11.38 -32.52
C PRO A 293 31.38 10.13 -33.20
N THR A 294 30.47 9.28 -33.72
CA THR A 294 30.61 8.29 -34.82
C THR A 294 31.55 7.08 -34.65
N LEU A 295 31.03 5.94 -34.15
CA LEU A 295 30.49 4.79 -34.92
C LEU A 295 30.32 3.56 -33.98
N THR A 296 29.06 3.19 -33.70
CA THR A 296 28.59 1.87 -33.25
C THR A 296 29.16 1.23 -31.96
N GLN A 297 29.53 2.01 -30.94
CA GLN A 297 29.40 1.60 -29.53
C GLN A 297 29.35 2.84 -28.64
N GLN A 298 28.39 2.91 -27.73
CA GLN A 298 28.08 4.08 -26.91
C GLN A 298 28.79 3.92 -25.56
N TYR A 299 29.78 4.78 -25.29
CA TYR A 299 30.58 4.75 -24.06
C TYR A 299 29.88 5.53 -22.95
N SER A 300 29.98 5.02 -21.71
CA SER A 300 29.35 5.59 -20.53
C SER A 300 30.37 6.16 -19.54
N PHE A 301 29.91 7.04 -18.64
CA PHE A 301 30.75 7.59 -17.58
C PHE A 301 31.41 6.46 -16.77
N THR A 302 32.70 6.64 -16.47
CA THR A 302 33.65 5.66 -15.89
C THR A 302 34.10 4.51 -16.80
N ASP A 303 33.66 4.44 -18.06
CA ASP A 303 34.22 3.44 -18.98
C ASP A 303 35.72 3.70 -19.19
N HIS A 304 36.48 2.62 -19.32
CA HIS A 304 37.92 2.68 -19.57
C HIS A 304 38.26 2.12 -20.96
N ALA A 305 39.11 2.83 -21.68
CA ALA A 305 39.72 2.32 -22.90
C ALA A 305 41.22 2.12 -22.67
N LEU A 306 41.72 0.89 -22.88
CA LEU A 306 43.13 0.54 -22.77
C LEU A 306 43.76 0.49 -24.16
N PHE A 307 44.75 1.35 -24.39
CA PHE A 307 45.56 1.40 -25.61
C PHE A 307 46.87 0.66 -25.37
N THR A 308 47.24 -0.23 -26.30
CA THR A 308 48.54 -0.91 -26.31
C THR A 308 49.29 -0.67 -27.61
N CYS A 309 50.50 -0.13 -27.49
CA CYS A 309 51.44 -0.01 -28.61
C CYS A 309 52.30 -1.29 -28.71
N ALA A 310 52.58 -1.76 -29.92
CA ALA A 310 53.58 -2.81 -30.18
C ALA A 310 54.77 -2.21 -30.96
N PRO A 311 56.04 -2.63 -30.71
CA PRO A 311 56.46 -3.85 -30.00
C PRO A 311 56.89 -3.67 -28.53
N GLY A 312 56.85 -2.45 -27.98
CA GLY A 312 57.08 -2.17 -26.56
C GLY A 312 55.75 -1.96 -25.86
N GLY A 313 55.40 -2.85 -24.93
CA GLY A 313 54.09 -2.95 -24.27
C GLY A 313 53.71 -1.80 -23.34
N ASP A 314 53.77 -0.56 -23.84
CA ASP A 314 53.22 0.58 -23.14
C ASP A 314 51.70 0.54 -23.21
N HIS A 315 51.10 0.57 -22.02
CA HIS A 315 49.67 0.55 -21.79
C HIS A 315 49.21 1.94 -21.36
N VAL A 316 48.28 2.54 -22.09
CA VAL A 316 47.66 3.82 -21.71
C VAL A 316 46.18 3.59 -21.50
N GLN A 317 45.71 3.80 -20.28
CA GLN A 317 44.29 3.75 -19.94
C GLN A 317 43.72 5.17 -19.92
N ILE A 318 42.65 5.38 -20.67
CA ILE A 318 41.86 6.61 -20.61
C ILE A 318 40.48 6.31 -20.06
N THR A 319 39.89 7.26 -19.33
CA THR A 319 38.60 7.09 -18.64
C THR A 319 37.60 8.12 -19.13
N CYS A 320 36.34 7.72 -19.33
CA CYS A 320 35.26 8.65 -19.64
C CYS A 320 34.88 9.46 -18.38
N LEU A 321 35.02 10.78 -18.46
CA LEU A 321 34.75 11.74 -17.39
C LEU A 321 33.27 12.15 -17.35
N SER A 322 32.85 12.78 -16.25
CA SER A 322 31.45 13.14 -15.99
C SER A 322 30.90 14.22 -16.92
N ASP A 323 31.78 14.98 -17.56
CA ASP A 323 31.44 16.00 -18.55
C ASP A 323 31.28 15.43 -19.97
N GLY A 324 31.40 14.11 -20.13
CA GLY A 324 31.35 13.44 -21.43
C GLY A 324 32.63 13.63 -22.25
N SER A 325 33.76 14.02 -21.65
CA SER A 325 35.07 14.00 -22.29
C SER A 325 35.89 12.78 -21.86
N TRP A 326 36.93 12.44 -22.62
CA TRP A 326 37.92 11.46 -22.18
C TRP A 326 38.99 12.14 -21.31
N SER A 327 39.51 11.42 -20.31
CA SER A 327 40.57 11.92 -19.41
C SER A 327 41.83 12.40 -20.15
N SER A 328 42.07 11.88 -21.35
CA SER A 328 43.08 12.36 -22.28
C SER A 328 42.72 11.97 -23.72
N SER A 329 43.38 12.58 -24.69
CA SER A 329 43.33 12.13 -26.09
C SER A 329 43.95 10.74 -26.26
N ALA A 330 43.54 10.01 -27.30
CA ALA A 330 44.16 8.73 -27.65
C ALA A 330 45.68 8.92 -27.91
N PRO A 331 46.54 8.05 -27.36
CA PRO A 331 47.99 8.16 -27.54
C PRO A 331 48.42 7.82 -28.97
N SER A 332 49.39 8.57 -29.50
CA SER A 332 50.08 8.22 -30.74
C SER A 332 51.31 7.36 -30.43
N CYS A 333 51.36 6.14 -30.95
CA CYS A 333 52.53 5.27 -30.82
C CYS A 333 53.65 5.79 -31.76
N GLN A 334 54.75 6.30 -31.20
CA GLN A 334 55.95 6.62 -31.97
C GLN A 334 56.85 5.39 -32.04
N GLY A 335 57.14 4.92 -33.26
CA GLY A 335 58.19 3.94 -33.50
C GLY A 335 59.55 4.64 -33.44
N GLU A 336 60.53 3.98 -32.82
CA GLU A 336 61.91 4.48 -32.73
C GLU A 336 62.49 4.71 -34.15
N ASP A 337 63.02 5.92 -34.34
CA ASP A 337 63.32 6.70 -35.55
C ASP A 337 63.80 6.00 -36.85
N THR A 338 63.39 6.58 -38.00
CA THR A 338 64.31 7.36 -38.86
C THR A 338 63.58 8.19 -39.95
N HIS A 339 63.75 9.51 -39.85
CA HIS A 339 63.66 10.57 -40.87
C HIS A 339 62.41 10.78 -41.77
N THR A 340 61.89 12.02 -41.61
CA THR A 340 61.33 12.97 -42.59
C THR A 340 59.88 12.86 -43.09
N GLU A 341 59.26 14.05 -42.97
CA GLU A 341 58.07 14.64 -43.62
C GLU A 341 56.67 14.38 -43.03
N GLU A 342 56.03 15.51 -42.70
CA GLU A 342 54.63 15.64 -42.33
C GLU A 342 53.73 14.97 -43.38
N SER A 343 52.87 14.05 -42.93
CA SER A 343 51.65 13.73 -43.67
C SER A 343 50.49 13.54 -42.71
N VAL A 344 49.48 14.38 -42.93
CA VAL A 344 48.14 14.29 -42.35
C VAL A 344 47.52 12.95 -42.75
N LEU A 345 47.26 12.08 -41.77
CA LEU A 345 46.55 10.83 -42.01
C LEU A 345 45.11 10.92 -41.50
N LYS A 346 44.20 11.09 -42.46
CA LYS A 346 42.77 10.76 -42.35
C LYS A 346 42.65 9.25 -42.16
N SER A 347 42.13 8.78 -41.03
CA SER A 347 41.77 7.37 -40.88
C SER A 347 40.40 7.10 -41.50
N SER A 348 40.39 6.46 -42.66
CA SER A 348 39.23 5.79 -43.23
C SER A 348 39.01 4.45 -42.53
N VAL A 349 37.80 4.18 -42.04
CA VAL A 349 37.41 2.88 -41.49
C VAL A 349 36.50 2.18 -42.49
N THR A 350 36.89 0.98 -42.90
CA THR A 350 36.08 0.02 -43.67
C THR A 350 35.18 -0.79 -42.71
N ASP A 351 33.88 -0.78 -42.98
CA ASP A 351 32.80 -1.53 -42.33
C ASP A 351 32.99 -3.05 -42.35
N PHE A 352 32.43 -3.79 -41.37
CA PHE A 352 31.66 -5.05 -41.58
C PHE A 352 30.85 -5.48 -40.32
N LEU A 353 29.74 -6.20 -40.57
CA LEU A 353 28.57 -6.45 -39.69
C LEU A 353 28.58 -7.76 -38.86
N SER A 354 28.04 -7.65 -37.64
CA SER A 354 27.18 -8.53 -36.80
C SER A 354 27.31 -10.08 -36.79
N ARG A 355 27.26 -10.70 -35.58
CA ARG A 355 26.10 -11.46 -35.05
C ARG A 355 26.29 -12.00 -33.61
N SER A 356 25.13 -12.14 -32.97
CA SER A 356 24.68 -12.49 -31.61
C SER A 356 25.31 -13.65 -30.80
N LEU A 357 25.10 -13.52 -29.47
CA LEU A 357 24.97 -14.51 -28.37
C LEU A 357 26.20 -14.85 -27.52
N LEU A 358 26.06 -14.57 -26.20
CA LEU A 358 26.74 -15.17 -25.04
C LEU A 358 28.28 -15.26 -25.09
N GLN A 359 28.98 -14.22 -24.64
CA GLN A 359 30.27 -14.34 -23.93
C GLN A 359 30.77 -12.96 -23.50
N SER A 360 31.47 -12.91 -22.37
CA SER A 360 32.34 -11.81 -21.92
C SER A 360 32.94 -11.04 -23.10
N TYR A 361 32.56 -9.78 -23.27
CA TYR A 361 33.06 -8.93 -24.35
C TYR A 361 34.50 -8.50 -24.05
N ALA A 362 35.46 -9.15 -24.70
CA ALA A 362 36.76 -8.55 -25.01
C ALA A 362 36.75 -8.20 -26.50
N SER A 363 36.37 -6.96 -26.82
CA SER A 363 36.54 -6.44 -28.17
C SER A 363 38.02 -6.13 -28.37
N VAL A 364 38.73 -6.96 -29.14
CA VAL A 364 40.13 -6.72 -29.53
C VAL A 364 40.12 -5.99 -30.86
N TRP A 365 40.46 -4.71 -30.85
CA TRP A 365 40.61 -3.89 -32.05
C TRP A 365 42.08 -3.90 -32.47
N ILE A 366 42.38 -4.37 -33.67
CA ILE A 366 43.74 -4.36 -34.22
C ILE A 366 43.79 -3.30 -35.32
N PHE A 367 44.39 -2.14 -35.03
CA PHE A 367 44.72 -1.16 -36.05
C PHE A 367 46.11 -1.50 -36.60
N SER A 368 46.19 -1.78 -37.90
CA SER A 368 47.47 -1.91 -38.61
C SER A 368 47.75 -0.61 -39.35
N VAL A 369 48.75 0.14 -38.92
CA VAL A 369 49.25 1.29 -39.67
C VAL A 369 50.31 0.76 -40.64
N HIS A 370 50.07 0.87 -41.95
CA HIS A 370 51.09 0.60 -42.96
C HIS A 370 51.95 1.84 -43.15
N LEU A 371 53.10 1.88 -42.48
CA LEU A 371 54.21 2.75 -42.85
C LEU A 371 55.10 1.98 -43.83
N ASN A 372 55.65 2.66 -44.83
CA ASN A 372 56.36 2.04 -45.96
C ASN A 372 57.70 1.37 -45.59
N THR A 373 57.97 1.16 -44.29
CA THR A 373 59.16 0.47 -43.75
C THR A 373 58.88 -0.36 -42.48
N GLY A 374 57.62 -0.63 -42.10
CA GLY A 374 57.32 -1.50 -40.96
C GLY A 374 55.84 -1.47 -40.54
N VAL A 375 55.29 -2.64 -40.15
CA VAL A 375 53.91 -2.74 -39.66
C VAL A 375 53.88 -2.41 -38.17
N THR A 376 53.42 -1.21 -37.81
CA THR A 376 53.10 -0.88 -36.41
C THR A 376 51.67 -1.31 -36.15
N ARG A 377 51.47 -2.22 -35.18
CA ARG A 377 50.14 -2.67 -34.74
C ARG A 377 49.78 -2.00 -33.43
N VAL A 378 48.68 -1.26 -33.43
CA VAL A 378 48.05 -0.79 -32.19
C VAL A 378 46.93 -1.75 -31.88
N THR A 379 47.00 -2.38 -30.71
CA THR A 379 45.90 -3.23 -30.23
C THR A 379 45.16 -2.43 -29.16
N ALA A 380 43.86 -2.27 -29.28
CA ALA A 380 43.03 -1.74 -28.20
C ALA A 380 42.20 -2.90 -27.63
N VAL A 381 42.29 -3.10 -26.32
CA VAL A 381 41.55 -4.14 -25.61
C VAL A 381 40.61 -3.42 -24.65
N MET A 382 39.31 -3.57 -24.82
CA MET A 382 38.33 -2.99 -23.90
C MET A 382 37.84 -4.02 -22.89
N THR A 383 37.74 -3.58 -21.65
CA THR A 383 37.18 -4.34 -20.54
C THR A 383 36.09 -3.50 -19.86
N ASN A 384 34.84 -3.96 -19.93
CA ASN A 384 33.78 -3.47 -19.05
C ASN A 384 33.98 -4.08 -17.66
N ILE A 385 33.98 -3.24 -16.61
CA ILE A 385 33.83 -3.70 -15.22
C ILE A 385 32.51 -3.16 -14.69
#